data_AF-A0A512JDU0-F1
#
_entry.id   AF-A0A512JDU0-F1
#
_cell.length_a   1.000
_cell.length_b   1.000
_cell.length_c   1.000
_cell.angle_alpha   90.00
_cell.angle_beta   90.00
_cell.angle_gamma   90.00
#
_symmetry.space_group_name_H-M   'P 1'
#
loop_
_entity.id
_entity.type
_entity.pdbx_description
1 polymer ?
#
loop_
_entity_poly.entity_id
_entity_poly.type
_entity_poly.pdbx_seq_one_letter_code
_entity_poly.pdbx_strand_id
1 'polypeptide(L)' 'MSGKHWAPHILKRLNEQWLVVEAPWDMPAGSHELDRSTPVIEGQAYKVIGGEVDARPLAKGERIQIRVERVDNAG' A
#
# COMPACT_ATOMS: atom_id res chain seq x y z
N MET A 1 -4.23 10.10 -18.75
CA MET A 1 -3.93 10.53 -17.36
C MET A 1 -2.92 9.54 -16.80
N SER A 2 -1.71 9.98 -16.46
CA SER A 2 -0.71 9.10 -15.85
C SER A 2 -1.25 8.71 -14.47
N GLY A 3 -1.63 7.44 -14.28
CA GLY A 3 -1.97 6.94 -12.95
C GLY A 3 -0.80 7.22 -12.02
N LYS A 4 -1.06 7.67 -10.80
CA LYS A 4 -0.03 7.65 -9.76
C LYS A 4 0.07 6.20 -9.31
N HIS A 5 1.26 5.62 -9.14
CA HIS A 5 1.37 4.22 -8.74
C HIS A 5 1.58 4.14 -7.23
N TRP A 6 0.91 3.19 -6.57
CA TRP A 6 1.14 2.88 -5.16
C TRP A 6 2.29 1.86 -5.05
N ALA A 7 3.49 2.36 -4.78
CA ALA A 7 4.69 1.54 -4.60
C ALA A 7 5.40 1.92 -3.30
N PRO A 8 4.79 1.66 -2.14
CA PRO A 8 5.39 2.03 -0.87
C PRO A 8 6.58 1.12 -0.55
N HIS A 9 7.59 1.66 0.13
CA HIS A 9 8.70 0.85 0.61
C HIS A 9 8.28 0.09 1.86
N ILE A 10 8.32 -1.24 1.84
CA ILE A 10 7.92 -2.06 2.99
C ILE A 10 9.07 -2.10 3.99
N LEU A 11 8.82 -1.53 5.16
CA LEU A 11 9.81 -1.47 6.24
C LEU A 11 9.71 -2.68 7.16
N LYS A 12 8.50 -3.17 7.40
CA LYS A 12 8.25 -4.31 8.30
C LYS A 12 6.93 -5.00 7.98
N ARG A 13 6.92 -6.33 8.03
CA ARG A 13 5.69 -7.14 8.06
C ARG A 13 5.30 -7.40 9.51
N LEU A 14 4.07 -7.05 9.89
CA LEU A 14 3.54 -7.32 11.23
C LEU A 14 2.82 -8.67 11.28
N ASN A 15 2.09 -9.02 10.23
CA ASN A 15 1.46 -10.33 10.02
C ASN A 15 1.09 -10.49 8.54
N GLU A 16 0.19 -11.41 8.22
CA GLU A 16 -0.22 -11.69 6.84
C GLU A 16 -0.92 -10.51 6.16
N GLN A 17 -1.64 -9.68 6.92
CA GLN A 17 -2.47 -8.58 6.41
C GLN A 17 -1.95 -7.19 6.78
N TRP A 18 -0.99 -7.06 7.70
CA TRP A 18 -0.54 -5.75 8.20
C TRP A 18 0.94 -5.50 7.92
N LEU A 19 1.21 -4.33 7.36
CA LEU A 19 2.55 -3.87 6.98
C LEU A 19 2.81 -2.48 7.54
N VAL A 20 4.07 -2.23 7.90
CA VAL A 20 4.60 -0.88 8.08
C VAL A 20 5.34 -0.50 6.81
N VAL A 21 4.97 0.62 6.23
CA VAL A 21 5.52 1.09 4.96
C VAL A 21 5.86 2.57 5.02
N GLU A 22 6.61 3.03 4.03
CA GLU A 22 6.87 4.45 3.78
C GLU A 22 5.99 4.97 2.64
N ALA A 23 5.32 6.10 2.84
CA ALA A 23 4.51 6.74 1.81
C ALA A 23 5.40 7.23 0.64
N PRO A 24 5.14 6.78 -0.61
CA PRO A 24 6.01 7.07 -1.75
C PRO A 24 5.87 8.51 -2.28
N TRP A 25 4.78 9.20 -1.95
CA TRP A 25 4.45 10.57 -2.34
C TRP A 25 3.40 11.15 -1.38
N ASP A 26 3.09 12.45 -1.48
CA ASP A 26 2.09 13.11 -0.63
C ASP A 26 0.67 12.65 -0.99
N MET A 27 0.05 11.82 -0.14
CA MET A 27 -1.23 11.18 -0.42
C MET A 27 -2.41 11.94 0.16
N PRO A 28 -3.52 12.11 -0.59
CA PRO A 28 -4.80 12.42 0.03
C PRO A 28 -5.32 11.22 0.82
N ALA A 29 -6.21 11.50 1.79
CA ALA A 29 -6.94 10.46 2.51
C ALA A 29 -7.73 9.57 1.54
N GLY A 30 -7.79 8.26 1.80
CA GLY A 30 -8.52 7.29 1.00
C GLY A 30 -7.82 6.90 -0.31
N SER A 31 -6.53 7.17 -0.48
CA SER A 31 -5.77 6.85 -1.71
C SER A 31 -5.41 5.35 -1.85
N HIS A 32 -6.37 4.45 -1.65
CA HIS A 32 -6.21 3.00 -1.84
C HIS A 32 -6.31 2.58 -3.32
N GLU A 33 -6.93 3.40 -4.17
CA GLU A 33 -7.26 3.08 -5.58
C GLU A 33 -6.12 3.33 -6.57
N LEU A 34 -4.93 2.75 -6.39
CA LEU A 34 -3.88 2.81 -7.42
C LEU A 34 -3.24 1.44 -7.66
N ASP A 35 -4.04 0.65 -8.38
CA ASP A 35 -3.79 -0.49 -9.27
C ASP A 35 -2.74 -1.56 -8.92
N ARG A 36 -3.30 -2.67 -8.43
CA ARG A 36 -3.10 -4.09 -8.79
C ARG A 36 -1.82 -4.86 -8.53
N SER A 37 -0.68 -4.27 -8.25
CA SER A 37 0.45 -5.10 -7.78
C SER A 37 1.59 -4.25 -7.28
N THR A 38 1.64 -4.01 -5.97
CA THR A 38 2.93 -3.89 -5.33
C THR A 38 3.44 -5.34 -5.17
N PRO A 39 4.57 -5.75 -5.77
CA PRO A 39 5.23 -6.99 -5.39
C PRO A 39 5.77 -6.78 -3.97
N VAL A 40 4.91 -6.96 -2.99
CA VAL A 40 5.22 -6.67 -1.58
C VAL A 40 6.09 -7.79 -1.01
N ILE A 41 5.81 -9.04 -1.40
CA ILE A 41 6.36 -10.23 -0.76
C ILE A 41 6.49 -11.31 -1.82
N GLU A 42 7.72 -11.79 -2.09
CA GLU A 42 7.97 -13.06 -2.80
C GLU A 42 7.20 -13.25 -4.12
N GLY A 43 7.10 -12.22 -4.95
CA GLY A 43 6.41 -12.31 -6.25
C GLY A 43 4.88 -12.38 -6.18
N GLN A 44 4.28 -12.17 -5.00
CA GLN A 44 2.83 -12.13 -4.79
C GLN A 44 2.31 -10.68 -4.86
N ALA A 45 1.18 -10.50 -5.54
CA ALA A 45 0.49 -9.22 -5.62
C ALA A 45 -0.39 -9.00 -4.38
N TYR A 46 -0.39 -7.78 -3.86
CA TYR A 46 -1.28 -7.37 -2.77
C TYR A 46 -1.99 -6.07 -3.14
N LYS A 47 -3.21 -5.88 -2.63
CA LYS A 47 -3.95 -4.62 -2.68
C LYS A 47 -4.06 -4.04 -1.27
N VAL A 48 -4.00 -2.72 -1.16
CA VAL A 48 -4.28 -2.02 0.10
C VAL A 48 -5.79 -1.98 0.31
N ILE A 49 -6.24 -2.47 1.45
CA ILE A 49 -7.65 -2.53 1.84
C ILE A 49 -7.97 -1.65 3.06
N GLY A 50 -6.97 -0.90 3.55
CA GLY A 50 -7.18 0.19 4.50
C GLY A 50 -5.94 0.50 5.33
N GLY A 51 -6.15 1.21 6.44
CA GLY A 51 -5.10 1.58 7.41
C GLY A 51 -5.05 3.08 7.64
N GLU A 52 -3.88 3.61 8.00
CA GLU A 52 -3.72 5.05 8.23
C GLU A 52 -3.97 5.89 6.98
N VAL A 53 -3.84 5.29 5.79
CA VAL A 53 -4.17 5.90 4.50
C VAL A 53 -5.64 6.35 4.40
N ASP A 54 -6.54 5.80 5.21
CA ASP A 54 -7.97 6.15 5.18
C ASP A 54 -8.30 7.33 6.09
N ALA A 55 -7.52 7.54 7.15
CA ALA A 55 -7.86 8.46 8.22
C ALA A 55 -7.49 9.91 7.89
N ARG A 56 -6.43 10.12 7.10
CA ARG A 56 -5.85 11.45 6.86
C ARG A 56 -4.96 11.48 5.63
N PRO A 57 -4.66 12.67 5.10
CA PRO A 57 -3.56 12.86 4.18
C PRO A 57 -2.23 12.44 4.83
N LEU A 58 -1.30 11.94 4.00
CA LEU A 58 0.00 11.45 4.41
C LEU A 58 1.10 12.17 3.64
N ALA A 59 2.18 12.52 4.32
CA ALA A 59 3.34 13.15 3.67
C ALA A 59 4.24 12.10 3.03
N LYS A 60 4.95 12.46 1.96
CA LYS A 60 6.01 11.62 1.40
C LYS A 60 7.06 11.29 2.47
N GLY A 61 7.47 10.02 2.55
CA GLY A 61 8.46 9.57 3.53
C GLY A 61 7.86 9.22 4.89
N GLU A 62 6.56 9.44 5.09
CA GLU A 62 5.90 9.13 6.34
C GLU A 62 5.76 7.62 6.54
N ARG A 63 6.04 7.16 7.76
CA ARG A 63 5.92 5.76 8.15
C ARG A 63 4.52 5.49 8.66
N ILE A 64 3.84 4.56 8.01
CA ILE A 64 2.42 4.29 8.24
C ILE A 64 2.16 2.80 8.34
N GLN A 65 1.11 2.43 9.05
CA GLN A 65 0.57 1.09 9.02
C GLN A 65 -0.55 0.96 7.97
N ILE A 66 -0.40 0.01 7.05
CA ILE A 66 -1.41 -0.33 6.05
C ILE A 66 -1.88 -1.76 6.20
N ARG A 67 -3.17 -1.96 5.89
CA ARG A 67 -3.78 -3.28 5.78
C ARG A 67 -3.84 -3.68 4.32
N VAL A 68 -3.40 -4.89 4.02
CA VAL A 68 -3.35 -5.47 2.69
C VAL A 68 -4.11 -6.78 2.62
N GLU A 69 -4.57 -7.10 1.43
CA GLU A 69 -5.10 -8.40 1.06
C GLU A 69 -4.32 -8.94 -0.13
N ARG A 70 -4.03 -10.25 -0.13
CA ARG A 70 -3.39 -10.91 -1.26
C ARG A 70 -4.35 -10.88 -2.45
N VAL A 71 -3.84 -10.51 -3.61
CA VAL A 71 -4.55 -10.61 -4.88
C VAL A 71 -4.08 -11.90 -5.52
N ASP A 72 -4.96 -12.89 -5.58
CA ASP A 72 -4.72 -14.04 -6.42
C ASP A 72 -4.84 -13.58 -7.87
N ASN A 73 -3.72 -13.61 -8.59
CA ASN A 73 -3.76 -13.57 -10.05
C ASN A 73 -4.39 -14.89 -10.50
N ALA A 74 -5.72 -14.95 -10.55
CA ALA A 74 -6.40 -15.96 -11.33
C ALA A 74 -5.91 -15.78 -12.78
N GLY A 75 -5.23 -16.81 -13.29
CA GLY A 75 -4.70 -16.84 -14.66
C GLY A 75 -5.76 -16.78 -15.74
#